data_AF-A0A522DBF5-F1
#
_entry.id   AF-A0A522DBF5-F1
#
_cell.length_a   1.000
_cell.length_b   1.000
_cell.length_c   1.000
_cell.angle_alpha   90.00
_cell.angle_beta   90.00
_cell.angle_gamma   90.00
#
_symmetry.space_group_name_H-M   'P 1'
#
loop_
_entity.id
_entity.type
_entity.pdbx_description
1 polymer ?
#
loop_
_entity_poly.entity_id
_entity_poly.type
_entity_poly.pdbx_seq_one_letter_code
_entity_poly.pdbx_strand_id
1 'polypeptide(L)' 'MIIPLEKLIAYNQNRYIFSRATMVMVDKIGNIKEYPEEDTNWKVVPNILLLALNETIKFKLGVEE' A
#
# COMPACT_ATOMS: atom_id res chain seq x y z
N MET A 1 -7.91 -4.33 11.54
CA MET A 1 -7.93 -4.64 10.10
C MET A 1 -6.99 -5.80 9.88
N ILE A 2 -7.41 -6.82 9.14
CA ILE A 2 -6.62 -8.02 8.88
C ILE A 2 -6.02 -7.85 7.48
N ILE A 3 -4.68 -7.90 7.37
CA ILE A 3 -3.99 -7.87 6.07
C ILE A 3 -4.21 -9.25 5.42
N PRO A 4 -4.63 -9.31 4.14
CA PRO A 4 -4.82 -10.58 3.45
C PRO A 4 -3.45 -11.20 3.14
N LEU A 5 -2.94 -12.00 4.08
CA LEU A 5 -1.64 -12.66 3.98
C LEU A 5 -1.55 -13.57 2.76
N GLU A 6 -2.66 -14.21 2.38
CA GLU A 6 -2.75 -15.00 1.15
C GLU A 6 -2.37 -14.18 -0.09
N LYS A 7 -2.84 -12.94 -0.21
CA LYS A 7 -2.50 -12.04 -1.33
C LYS A 7 -1.04 -11.60 -1.28
N LEU A 8 -0.51 -11.36 -0.08
CA LEU A 8 0.89 -10.98 0.11
C LEU A 8 1.84 -12.15 -0.23
N ILE A 9 1.48 -13.37 0.15
CA ILE A 9 2.26 -14.58 -0.12
C ILE A 9 2.16 -14.96 -1.61
N ALA A 10 0.96 -14.88 -2.19
CA ALA A 10 0.69 -15.12 -3.60
C ALA A 10 1.16 -13.98 -4.51
N TYR A 11 1.69 -12.88 -3.94
CA TYR A 11 2.24 -11.79 -4.71
C TYR A 11 3.44 -12.28 -5.53
N ASN A 12 3.20 -12.43 -6.83
CA ASN A 12 4.13 -13.05 -7.79
C ASN A 12 5.29 -12.11 -8.18
N GLN A 13 5.17 -10.81 -7.90
CA GLN A 13 6.27 -9.87 -8.11
C GLN A 13 7.16 -9.77 -6.86
N ASN A 14 8.27 -9.04 -6.98
CA ASN A 14 9.22 -8.89 -5.88
C ASN A 14 8.56 -8.22 -4.66
N ARG A 15 8.35 -8.99 -3.60
CA ARG A 15 7.66 -8.57 -2.36
C ARG A 15 8.37 -7.42 -1.66
N TYR A 16 9.70 -7.35 -1.74
CA TYR A 16 10.48 -6.26 -1.14
C TYR A 16 10.26 -4.95 -1.88
N ILE A 17 10.18 -5.01 -3.21
CA ILE A 17 9.88 -3.86 -4.06
C ILE A 17 8.45 -3.37 -3.79
N PHE A 18 7.50 -4.29 -3.69
CA PHE A 18 6.12 -3.97 -3.30
C PHE A 18 6.07 -3.27 -1.95
N SER A 19 6.62 -3.88 -0.90
CA SER A 19 6.62 -3.30 0.44
C SER A 19 7.28 -1.92 0.48
N ARG A 20 8.42 -1.74 -0.20
CA ARG A 20 9.09 -0.43 -0.30
C ARG A 20 8.21 0.60 -1.02
N ALA A 21 7.60 0.23 -2.14
CA ALA A 21 6.72 1.13 -2.89
C ALA A 21 5.49 1.54 -2.08
N THR A 22 4.89 0.59 -1.34
CA THR A 22 3.79 0.87 -0.43
C THR A 22 4.20 1.81 0.71
N MET A 23 5.44 1.73 1.20
CA MET A 23 5.94 2.67 2.21
C MET A 23 6.13 4.08 1.65
N VAL A 24 6.57 4.24 0.39
CA VAL A 24 6.64 5.56 -0.26
C VAL A 24 5.25 6.20 -0.41
N MET A 25 4.19 5.39 -0.51
CA MET A 25 2.81 5.89 -0.54
C MET A 25 2.33 6.43 0.81
N VAL A 26 2.91 5.98 1.92
CA VAL A 26 2.63 6.50 3.27
C VAL A 26 2.95 7.99 3.34
N ASP A 27 4.08 8.41 2.76
CA ASP A 27 4.48 9.82 2.72
C ASP A 27 3.54 10.67 1.85
N LYS A 28 2.77 10.03 0.96
CA LYS A 28 1.83 10.66 0.03
C LYS A 28 0.36 10.42 0.40
N ILE A 29 0.09 10.08 1.67
CA ILE A 29 -1.25 9.70 2.14
C ILE A 29 -2.33 10.75 1.84
N GLY A 30 -2.00 12.05 1.96
CA GLY A 30 -2.94 13.14 1.67
C GLY A 30 -3.39 13.24 0.20
N ASN A 31 -2.76 12.47 -0.70
CA ASN A 31 -3.15 12.38 -2.11
C ASN A 31 -4.01 11.13 -2.41
N ILE A 32 -4.27 10.27 -1.42
CA ILE A 32 -5.04 9.04 -1.58
C ILE A 32 -6.50 9.31 -1.18
N LYS A 33 -7.39 9.46 -2.18
CA LYS A 33 -8.81 9.78 -1.95
C LYS A 33 -9.58 8.70 -1.19
N GLU A 34 -9.17 7.45 -1.37
CA GLU A 34 -9.79 6.27 -0.77
C GLU A 34 -9.24 5.96 0.64
N TYR A 35 -8.34 6.81 1.17
CA TYR A 35 -7.82 6.64 2.51
C TYR A 35 -8.87 7.06 3.56
N PRO A 36 -9.17 6.21 4.55
CA PRO A 36 -10.11 6.57 5.61
C PRO A 36 -9.48 7.62 6.53
N GLU A 37 -9.83 8.90 6.35
CA GLU A 37 -9.35 10.02 7.18
C GLU A 37 -9.88 9.99 8.62
N GLU A 38 -10.94 9.24 8.90
CA GLU A 38 -11.52 9.10 10.24
C GLU A 38 -10.65 8.20 11.14
N ASP A 39 -10.06 8.81 12.17
CA ASP A 39 -9.53 8.21 13.42
C ASP A 39 -8.69 6.92 13.29
N THR A 40 -7.99 6.76 12.15
CA THR A 40 -7.12 5.61 11.87
C THR A 40 -5.66 6.03 11.63
N ASN A 41 -5.25 7.19 12.15
CA ASN A 41 -3.87 7.69 12.06
C ASN A 41 -2.81 6.70 12.57
N TRP A 42 -3.15 5.83 13.50
CA TRP A 42 -2.21 4.80 13.99
C TRP A 42 -2.13 3.56 13.09
N LYS A 43 -2.99 3.42 12.07
CA LYS A 43 -3.07 2.27 11.15
C LYS A 43 -2.75 2.61 9.70
N VAL A 44 -2.02 3.70 9.48
CA VAL A 44 -1.64 4.19 8.14
C VAL A 44 -1.02 3.10 7.27
N VAL A 45 0.01 2.42 7.79
CA VAL A 45 0.73 1.38 7.05
C VAL A 45 -0.18 0.18 6.68
N PRO A 46 -0.91 -0.44 7.62
CA PRO A 46 -1.87 -1.50 7.29
C PRO A 46 -2.93 -1.08 6.26
N ASN A 47 -3.47 0.14 6.37
CA ASN A 47 -4.48 0.67 5.46
C ASN A 47 -3.95 0.78 4.03
N ILE A 48 -2.76 1.36 3.86
CA ILE A 48 -2.15 1.53 2.53
C ILE A 48 -1.76 0.17 1.94
N LEU A 49 -1.24 -0.77 2.74
CA LEU A 49 -1.01 -2.15 2.30
C LEU A 49 -2.28 -2.83 1.81
N LEU A 50 -3.40 -2.67 2.52
CA LEU A 50 -4.67 -3.24 2.08
C LEU A 50 -5.14 -2.61 0.78
N LEU A 51 -5.07 -1.29 0.64
CA LEU A 51 -5.42 -0.58 -0.59
C LEU A 51 -4.57 -1.05 -1.77
N ALA A 52 -3.27 -1.28 -1.54
CA ALA A 52 -2.36 -1.77 -2.56
C ALA A 52 -2.62 -3.25 -2.92
N LEU A 53 -2.87 -4.11 -1.93
CA LEU A 53 -3.19 -5.54 -2.13
C LEU A 53 -4.57 -5.75 -2.79
N ASN A 54 -5.46 -4.78 -2.66
CA ASN A 54 -6.75 -4.76 -3.34
C ASN A 54 -6.71 -4.02 -4.68
N GLU A 55 -5.53 -3.61 -5.14
CA GLU A 55 -5.31 -2.87 -6.39
C GLU A 55 -6.08 -1.54 -6.49
N THR A 56 -6.59 -1.04 -5.36
CA THR A 56 -7.28 0.25 -5.24
C THR A 56 -6.30 1.40 -5.50
N ILE A 57 -5.06 1.23 -5.05
CA ILE A 57 -3.94 2.11 -5.41
C ILE A 57 -2.90 1.30 -6.19
N LYS A 58 -2.50 1.83 -7.34
CA LYS A 58 -1.45 1.22 -8.17
C LYS A 58 -0.12 1.86 -7.83
N PHE A 59 0.90 1.05 -7.52
CA PHE A 59 2.27 1.54 -7.48
C PHE A 59 2.87 1.41 -8.88
N LYS A 60 3.58 2.44 -9.32
CA LYS A 60 4.54 2.32 -10.41
C LYS A 60 5.91 2.22 -9.76
N LEU A 61 6.72 1.23 -10.15
CA LEU A 61 8.16 1.44 -10.05
C LEU A 61 8.46 2.59 -11.00
N GLY A 62 8.91 3.72 -10.44
CA GLY A 62 9.72 4.61 -11.24
C GLY A 62 10.95 3.81 -11.65
N VAL A 63 11.05 3.49 -12.94
CA VAL A 63 12.36 3.57 -13.56
C VAL A 63 12.58 5.07 -13.65
N GLU A 64 13.35 5.62 -12.73
CA GLU A 64 13.90 6.97 -12.92
C GLU A 64 14.84 6.85 -14.13
N GLU A 65 14.40 7.35 -15.28
CA GLU A 65 15.29 7.77 -16.38
C GLU A 65 15.73 9.22 -16.14
#